data_AF-E9IIB0-F1
#
_entry.id   AF-E9IIB0-F1
#
_cell.length_a   1.000
_cell.length_b   1.000
_cell.length_c   1.000
_cell.angle_alpha   90.00
_cell.angle_beta   90.00
_cell.angle_gamma   90.00
#
_symmetry.space_group_name_H-M   'P 1'
#
loop_
_entity.id
_entity.type
_entity.pdbx_description
1 polymer ?
#
loop_
_entity_poly.entity_id
_entity_poly.type
_entity_poly.pdbx_seq_one_letter_code
_entity_poly.pdbx_strand_id
1 'polypeptide(L)'
;MINRRVAEHAKTLRIWPEVQNETIHLADGTTATTPGRVRLPLHVAGRKLEHTFQLLPSLESDLLIGTDLWSKLGLTIPPPPPPQARRRREPRPTHGVTAGMTERTPQEERELQ
;
A
#
# COMPACT_ATOMS: atom_id res chain seq x y z
N MET A 1 0.53 -7.92 4.21
CA MET A 1 0.29 -9.16 3.45
C MET A 1 1.52 -10.03 3.48
N ILE A 2 1.37 -11.34 3.33
CA ILE A 2 2.50 -12.27 3.18
C ILE A 2 2.33 -13.14 1.94
N ASN A 3 3.45 -13.64 1.39
CA ASN A 3 3.43 -14.54 0.25
C ASN A 3 3.21 -16.02 0.65
N ARG A 4 3.16 -16.90 -0.36
CA ARG A 4 3.02 -18.35 -0.15
C ARG A 4 4.14 -18.93 0.71
N ARG A 5 5.39 -18.52 0.48
CA ARG A 5 6.57 -19.06 1.19
C ARG A 5 6.46 -18.81 2.69
N VAL A 6 6.12 -17.59 3.09
CA VAL A 6 5.97 -17.23 4.50
C VAL A 6 4.79 -17.97 5.13
N ALA A 7 3.67 -18.14 4.40
CA ALA A 7 2.53 -18.92 4.88
C ALA A 7 2.88 -20.40 5.10
N GLU A 8 3.62 -21.03 4.19
CA GLU A 8 4.10 -22.41 4.39
C GLU A 8 5.08 -22.51 5.56
N HIS A 9 5.97 -21.53 5.74
CA HIS A 9 6.85 -21.50 6.90
C HIS A 9 6.07 -21.38 8.21
N ALA A 10 5.01 -20.57 8.26
CA ALA A 10 4.16 -20.45 9.44
C ALA A 10 3.53 -21.80 9.87
N LYS A 11 3.15 -22.64 8.90
CA LYS A 11 2.64 -24.00 9.18
C LYS A 11 3.67 -24.88 9.85
N THR A 12 4.96 -24.74 9.52
CA THR A 12 6.04 -25.48 10.21
C THR A 12 6.15 -25.09 11.69
N LEU A 13 5.70 -23.90 12.04
CA LEU A 13 5.59 -23.40 13.41
C LEU A 13 4.22 -23.71 14.04
N ARG A 14 3.41 -24.57 13.41
CA ARG A 14 2.03 -24.92 13.80
C ARG A 14 1.06 -23.72 13.83
N ILE A 15 1.34 -22.69 13.04
CA ILE A 15 0.45 -21.55 12.83
C ILE A 15 -0.25 -21.74 11.49
N TRP A 16 -1.57 -21.92 11.54
CA TRP A 16 -2.37 -22.23 10.37
C TRP A 16 -3.13 -20.99 9.88
N PRO A 17 -3.14 -20.71 8.57
CA PRO A 17 -4.02 -19.69 8.01
C PRO A 17 -5.49 -20.05 8.22
N GLU A 18 -6.28 -19.06 8.60
CA GLU A 18 -7.73 -19.11 8.52
C GLU A 18 -8.15 -18.91 7.06
N VAL A 19 -8.97 -19.82 6.55
CA VAL A 19 -9.46 -19.75 5.17
C VAL A 19 -10.49 -18.64 5.07
N GLN A 20 -10.23 -17.68 4.20
CA GLN A 20 -11.13 -16.56 3.95
C GLN A 20 -10.83 -16.00 2.56
N ASN A 21 -11.77 -16.15 1.63
CA ASN A 21 -11.60 -15.62 0.28
C ASN A 21 -12.09 -14.17 0.24
N GLU A 22 -11.16 -13.24 0.03
CA GLU A 22 -11.45 -11.82 -0.14
C GLU A 22 -10.85 -11.33 -1.45
N THR A 23 -11.56 -10.43 -2.14
CA THR A 23 -11.03 -9.72 -3.30
C THR A 23 -10.48 -8.37 -2.86
N ILE A 24 -9.26 -8.07 -3.26
CA ILE A 24 -8.58 -6.80 -3.00
C ILE A 24 -8.30 -6.06 -4.31
N HIS A 25 -8.13 -4.74 -4.22
CA HIS A 25 -7.66 -3.90 -5.33
C HIS A 25 -6.16 -3.64 -5.19
N LEU A 26 -5.43 -3.77 -6.29
CA LEU A 26 -4.00 -3.51 -6.37
C LEU A 26 -3.74 -2.10 -6.93
N ALA A 27 -2.52 -1.60 -6.72
CA ALA A 27 -2.14 -0.25 -7.10
C ALA A 27 -2.10 -0.03 -8.62
N ASP A 28 -1.97 -1.10 -9.40
CA ASP A 28 -2.03 -1.10 -10.87
C ASP A 28 -3.47 -1.08 -11.41
N GLY A 29 -4.48 -1.00 -10.53
CA GLY A 29 -5.89 -1.02 -10.88
C GLY A 29 -6.48 -2.42 -11.08
N THR A 30 -5.66 -3.48 -10.98
CA THR A 30 -6.15 -4.87 -11.06
C THR A 30 -6.73 -5.33 -9.71
N THR A 31 -7.33 -6.51 -9.72
CA THR A 31 -7.81 -7.17 -8.49
C THR A 31 -7.08 -8.48 -8.25
N ALA A 32 -6.99 -8.87 -6.98
CA ALA A 32 -6.46 -10.18 -6.58
C ALA A 32 -7.36 -10.82 -5.54
N THR A 33 -7.39 -12.16 -5.51
CA THR A 33 -8.05 -12.91 -4.45
C THR A 33 -7.03 -13.36 -3.41
N THR A 34 -7.26 -12.98 -2.15
CA THR A 34 -6.51 -13.50 -1.01
C THR A 34 -7.26 -14.71 -0.45
N PRO A 35 -6.66 -15.91 -0.36
CA PRO A 35 -7.35 -17.13 0.07
C PRO A 35 -7.49 -17.27 1.59
N GLY A 36 -6.90 -16.37 2.38
CA GLY A 36 -7.02 -16.42 3.82
C GLY A 36 -6.17 -15.39 4.54
N ARG A 37 -6.17 -15.53 5.86
CA ARG A 37 -5.43 -14.68 6.78
C ARG A 37 -4.66 -15.53 7.78
N VAL A 38 -3.51 -15.03 8.25
CA VAL A 38 -2.72 -15.73 9.27
C VAL A 38 -2.28 -14.74 10.34
N ARG A 39 -2.47 -15.11 11.61
CA ARG A 39 -2.01 -14.33 12.76
C ARG A 39 -0.58 -14.76 13.11
N LEU A 40 0.38 -13.86 12.94
CA LEU A 40 1.79 -14.13 13.19
C LEU A 40 2.31 -13.29 14.36
N PRO A 41 3.16 -13.86 15.24
CA PRO A 41 3.94 -13.09 16.20
C PRO A 41 5.06 -12.35 15.47
N LEU A 42 5.25 -11.08 15.80
CA LEU A 42 6.27 -10.20 15.23
C LEU A 42 7.20 -9.68 16.33
N HIS A 43 8.49 -9.60 15.99
CA HIS A 43 9.51 -8.92 16.77
C HIS A 43 10.10 -7.80 15.92
N VAL A 44 9.80 -6.55 16.25
CA VAL A 44 10.24 -5.37 15.48
C VAL A 44 10.73 -4.31 16.46
N ALA A 45 11.96 -3.81 16.27
CA ALA A 45 12.56 -2.78 17.12
C ALA A 45 12.46 -3.09 18.64
N GLY A 46 12.68 -4.35 19.01
CA GLY A 46 12.59 -4.83 20.41
C GLY A 46 11.17 -5.02 20.95
N ARG A 47 10.13 -4.69 20.17
CA ARG A 47 8.72 -4.86 20.55
C ARG A 47 8.18 -6.19 20.05
N LYS A 48 7.38 -6.86 20.89
CA LYS A 48 6.62 -8.06 20.54
C LYS A 48 5.16 -7.68 20.30
N LEU A 49 4.59 -8.08 19.18
CA LEU A 49 3.17 -7.91 18.91
C LEU A 49 2.64 -9.02 18.00
N GLU A 50 1.32 -9.18 17.96
CA GLU A 50 0.69 -10.07 16.99
C GLU A 50 -0.02 -9.28 15.91
N HIS A 51 0.03 -9.79 14.69
CA HIS A 51 -0.60 -9.16 13.55
C HIS A 51 -1.20 -10.20 12.61
N THR A 52 -2.41 -9.91 12.13
CA THR A 52 -3.12 -10.73 11.16
C THR A 52 -2.79 -10.26 9.76
N PHE A 53 -2.06 -11.07 9.00
CA PHE A 53 -1.72 -10.80 7.61
C PHE A 53 -2.70 -11.47 6.67
N GLN A 54 -3.17 -10.76 5.65
CA GLN A 54 -3.76 -11.40 4.47
C GLN A 54 -2.68 -12.15 3.68
N LEU A 55 -3.03 -13.35 3.21
CA LEU A 55 -2.21 -14.16 2.33
C LEU A 55 -2.43 -13.70 0.88
N LEU A 56 -1.38 -13.23 0.23
CA LEU A 56 -1.40 -12.92 -1.20
C LEU A 56 -0.34 -13.82 -1.88
N PRO A 57 -0.71 -15.01 -2.38
CA PRO A 57 0.26 -16.00 -2.83
C PRO A 57 1.19 -15.54 -3.94
N SER A 58 0.71 -14.62 -4.79
CA SER A 58 1.45 -14.02 -5.92
C SER A 58 2.38 -12.88 -5.51
N LEU A 59 2.41 -12.50 -4.24
CA LEU A 59 3.26 -11.41 -3.77
C LEU A 59 4.74 -11.78 -3.95
N GLU A 60 5.46 -10.96 -4.70
CA GLU A 60 6.90 -11.18 -4.98
C GLU A 60 7.75 -11.03 -3.71
N SER A 61 7.43 -10.03 -2.89
CA SER A 61 8.08 -9.83 -1.58
C SER A 61 7.58 -10.84 -0.55
N ASP A 62 8.41 -11.22 0.41
CA ASP A 62 7.98 -12.12 1.49
C ASP A 62 6.88 -11.50 2.37
N LEU A 63 6.94 -10.18 2.57
CA LEU A 63 6.07 -9.43 3.46
C LEU A 63 5.83 -8.02 2.91
N LEU A 64 4.59 -7.57 2.99
CA LEU A 64 4.19 -6.17 2.87
C LEU A 64 3.63 -5.68 4.21
N ILE A 65 4.17 -4.57 4.70
CA ILE A 65 3.68 -3.87 5.89
C ILE A 65 2.63 -2.85 5.44
N GLY A 66 1.38 -3.12 5.80
CA GLY A 66 0.28 -2.18 5.58
C GLY A 66 0.33 -1.01 6.56
N THR A 67 -0.46 0.03 6.27
CA THR A 67 -0.59 1.22 7.14
C THR A 67 -1.11 0.87 8.53
N ASP A 68 -1.88 -0.21 8.65
CA ASP A 68 -2.38 -0.76 9.91
C ASP A 68 -1.26 -1.26 10.83
N LEU A 69 -0.32 -2.04 10.32
CA LEU A 69 0.85 -2.49 11.07
C LEU A 69 1.81 -1.33 11.32
N TRP A 70 1.98 -0.45 10.35
CA TRP A 70 2.80 0.75 10.46
C TRP A 70 2.33 1.66 11.61
N SER A 71 1.02 1.87 11.71
CA SER A 71 0.38 2.62 12.80
C SER A 71 0.53 1.92 14.16
N LYS A 72 0.33 0.59 14.21
CA LYS A 72 0.56 -0.21 15.44
C LYS A 72 1.99 -0.10 15.97
N LEU A 73 2.95 0.00 15.07
CA LEU A 73 4.38 0.15 15.40
C LEU A 73 4.76 1.59 15.77
N GLY A 74 3.91 2.58 15.50
CA GLY A 74 4.22 4.00 15.69
C GLY A 74 5.33 4.50 14.77
N LEU A 75 5.46 3.89 13.58
CA LEU A 75 6.47 4.27 12.60
C LEU A 75 6.03 5.56 11.90
N THR A 76 6.97 6.49 11.75
CA THR A 76 6.76 7.74 11.04
C THR A 76 7.76 7.84 9.90
N ILE A 77 7.31 8.31 8.73
CA ILE A 77 8.22 8.77 7.69
C ILE A 77 8.49 10.26 7.96
N PRO A 78 9.75 10.67 8.16
CA PRO A 78 10.06 12.08 8.30
C PRO A 78 9.73 12.82 7.00
N PRO A 79 9.31 14.10 7.07
CA PRO A 79 9.08 14.88 5.86
C PRO A 79 10.35 14.89 4.99
N PRO A 80 10.21 14.92 3.65
CA PRO A 80 11.37 15.07 2.78
C PRO A 80 12.11 16.36 3.16
N PRO A 81 13.45 16.37 3.06
CA PRO A 81 14.21 17.58 3.33
C PRO A 81 13.68 18.72 2.45
N PRO A 82 13.68 19.98 2.96
CA PRO A 82 13.28 21.13 2.16
C PRO A 82 14.05 21.14 0.85
N PRO A 83 13.43 21.53 -0.28
CA PRO A 83 14.15 21.69 -1.53
C PRO A 83 15.38 22.58 -1.28
N GLN A 84 16.57 22.00 -1.41
CA GLN A 84 17.78 22.81 -1.41
C GLN A 84 17.63 23.76 -2.58
N ALA A 85 17.58 25.07 -2.32
CA ALA A 85 17.61 26.08 -3.35
C ALA A 85 18.96 25.97 -4.07
N ARG A 86 19.09 25.02 -5.00
CA ARG A 86 20.08 25.09 -6.05
C ARG A 86 19.74 26.39 -6.77
N ARG A 87 20.53 27.43 -6.55
CA ARG A 87 20.61 28.58 -7.45
C ARG A 87 21.19 28.09 -8.78
N ARG A 88 20.41 27.28 -9.50
CA ARG A 88 20.47 27.17 -10.94
C ARG A 88 19.10 27.63 -11.41
N ARG A 89 19.09 28.73 -12.15
CA ARG A 89 17.96 29.08 -13.01
C ARG A 89 17.84 27.97 -14.04
N GLU A 90 17.21 26.86 -13.67
CA GLU A 90 16.63 25.98 -14.66
C GLU A 90 15.37 26.70 -15.18
N PRO A 91 15.20 26.84 -16.51
CA PRO A 91 13.98 27.40 -17.04
C PRO A 91 12.81 26.54 -16.54
N ARG A 92 11.77 27.21 -16.01
CA ARG A 92 10.50 26.57 -15.62
C ARG A 92 10.11 25.60 -16.73
N PRO A 93 9.88 24.30 -16.44
CA PRO A 93 9.09 23.51 -17.35
C PRO A 93 7.69 24.15 -17.34
N THR A 94 7.35 24.86 -18.41
CA THR A 94 5.96 25.07 -18.76
C THR A 94 5.41 23.68 -19.01
N HIS A 95 4.80 23.08 -17.98
CA HIS A 95 3.85 22.00 -18.18
C HIS A 95 2.80 22.57 -19.13
N GLY A 96 2.93 22.22 -20.42
CA GLY A 96 1.86 22.45 -21.38
C GLY A 96 0.65 21.72 -20.82
N VAL A 97 -0.36 22.48 -20.41
CA VAL A 97 -1.70 21.95 -20.15
C VAL A 97 -2.03 21.07 -21.35
N THR A 98 -2.17 19.77 -21.10
CA THR A 98 -2.55 18.80 -22.12
C THR A 98 -3.76 19.35 -22.86
N ALA A 99 -3.67 19.42 -24.19
CA ALA A 99 -4.68 19.98 -25.09
C ALA A 99 -5.99 19.16 -25.14
N GLY A 100 -6.46 18.66 -24.00
CA GLY A 100 -7.64 17.80 -23.85
C GLY A 100 -8.40 17.98 -22.54
N MET A 101 -8.03 18.92 -21.67
CA MET A 101 -8.94 19.39 -20.61
C MET A 101 -9.83 20.47 -21.21
N THR A 102 -10.96 20.05 -21.77
CA THR A 102 -12.05 20.98 -22.12
C THR A 102 -12.60 21.57 -20.83
N GLU A 103 -12.84 22.88 -20.81
CA GLU A 103 -13.53 23.53 -19.69
C GLU A 103 -14.92 22.91 -19.51
N ARG A 104 -15.37 22.86 -18.25
CA ARG A 104 -16.66 22.32 -17.84
C ARG A 104 -17.77 23.04 -18.62
N THR A 105 -18.71 22.29 -19.18
CA THR A 105 -19.79 22.88 -19.97
C THR A 105 -20.80 23.58 -19.05
N PRO A 106 -21.53 24.61 -19.54
CA PRO A 106 -22.58 25.28 -18.77
C PRO A 106 -23.73 24.35 -18.31
N GLN A 107 -23.84 23.16 -18.91
CA GLN A 107 -24.80 22.13 -18.50
C GLN A 107 -24.31 21.38 -17.26
N GLU A 108 -23.04 20.96 -17.25
CA GLU A 108 -22.41 20.32 -16.08
C GLU A 108 -22.42 21.23 -14.84
N GLU A 109 -22.39 22.56 -15.03
CA GLU A 109 -22.46 23.53 -13.94
C GLU A 109 -23.88 23.69 -13.35
N ARG A 110 -24.93 23.45 -14.15
CA ARG A 110 -26.33 23.48 -13.65
C ARG A 110 -26.72 22.25 -12.85
N GLU A 111 -26.13 21.09 -13.16
CA GLU A 111 -26.43 19.84 -12.45
C GLU A 111 -25.74 19.75 -11.08
N LEU A 112 -24.87 20.73 -10.76
CA LEU A 112 -24.14 20.83 -9.50
C LEU A 112 -24.71 21.87 -8.52
N GLN A 113 -25.80 22.56 -8.89
CA GLN A 113 -26.56 23.47 -8.01
C GLN A 113 -27.85 22.82 -7.53
#